data_AF-A0A1F4ZDH8-F1
#
_entry.id   AF-A0A1F4ZDH8-F1
#
_cell.length_a   1.000
_cell.length_b   1.000
_cell.length_c   1.000
_cell.angle_alpha   90.00
_cell.angle_beta   90.00
_cell.angle_gamma   90.00
#
_symmetry.space_group_name_H-M   'P 1'
#
loop_
_entity.id
_entity.type
_entity.pdbx_description
1 polymer ?
#
loop_
_entity_poly.entity_id
_entity_poly.type
_entity_poly.pdbx_seq_one_letter_code
_entity_poly.pdbx_strand_id
1 'polypeptide(L)'
;MFRKLFSLRWLFLFVITPMVLIAIGVFLSLAKIYREDVSFLTLTFDHPMSQLVSWKTGELLSGEKIVGQFTAQDGYLGIVAVRFDNLLRINDDWVIFRIREKDASRWYYQNKYKVDQFQPHQLFPFGFPIITKSSQKEYIFEVESVFGVPGNSISLDPAYPVFSTRYKYPRDQILGELDELDAFLPKKLTSLKTDEQDLAIQIKTLVGFLQKKATNFGKAQSQQSLFVKYFLRKVENIFINVKLSRSVVFYFLPLFVYQYWLWVHSHVKRKIYFPVLFPLLVTILEIFYLPTSDDFVTLETIIFWIMIVRHYQLKTSILIGLASVFLIASPILLELNQAIFAEKTGAWAFLLLFIGVLFVIVNYKISLRQETSVKRLTYHLISEMKKIIRLLFQIFHPKKSLLSTNH
;
A
#
# COMPACT_ATOMS: atom_id res chain seq x y z
N MET A 1 -3.58 42.95 22.04
CA MET A 1 -2.59 41.88 21.74
C MET A 1 -3.24 40.49 21.61
N PHE A 2 -4.11 40.08 22.55
CA PHE A 2 -4.79 38.76 22.54
C PHE A 2 -5.60 38.42 21.27
N ARG A 3 -6.29 39.39 20.64
CA ARG A 3 -7.02 39.14 19.38
C ARG A 3 -6.12 38.79 18.18
N LYS A 4 -4.90 39.34 18.09
CA LYS A 4 -3.94 39.03 17.01
C LYS A 4 -3.25 37.67 17.19
N LEU A 5 -3.04 37.24 18.44
CA LEU A 5 -2.52 35.89 18.73
C LEU A 5 -3.56 34.80 18.42
N PHE A 6 -4.84 35.10 18.64
CA PHE A 6 -5.93 34.19 18.29
C PHE A 6 -6.08 34.00 16.77
N SER A 7 -5.94 35.07 15.97
CA SER A 7 -6.02 34.98 14.51
C SER A 7 -4.86 34.19 13.92
N LEU A 8 -3.65 34.31 14.48
CA LEU A 8 -2.49 33.58 13.97
C LEU A 8 -2.59 32.08 14.27
N ARG A 9 -2.95 31.70 15.50
CA ARG A 9 -3.15 30.29 15.86
C ARG A 9 -4.27 29.64 15.04
N TRP A 10 -5.35 30.36 14.79
CA TRP A 10 -6.44 29.89 13.92
C TRP A 10 -5.96 29.69 12.48
N LEU A 11 -5.21 30.65 11.92
CA LEU A 11 -4.63 30.53 10.56
C LEU A 11 -3.74 29.30 10.43
N PHE A 12 -2.83 29.08 11.40
CA PHE A 12 -1.95 27.91 11.38
C PHE A 12 -2.75 26.61 11.44
N LEU A 13 -3.71 26.52 12.37
CA LEU A 13 -4.47 25.29 12.57
C LEU A 13 -5.45 25.00 11.41
N PHE A 14 -6.19 26.00 10.93
CA PHE A 14 -7.29 25.73 10.00
C PHE A 14 -6.91 25.93 8.53
N VAL A 15 -5.78 26.60 8.24
CA VAL A 15 -5.37 26.90 6.85
C VAL A 15 -4.03 26.26 6.53
N ILE A 16 -2.98 26.59 7.30
CA ILE A 16 -1.61 26.18 6.95
C ILE A 16 -1.43 24.67 7.14
N THR A 17 -1.82 24.11 8.29
CA THR A 17 -1.65 22.67 8.56
C THR A 17 -2.39 21.79 7.54
N PRO A 18 -3.67 22.02 7.21
CA PRO A 18 -4.35 21.26 6.16
C PRO A 18 -3.69 21.36 4.79
N MET A 19 -3.22 22.56 4.41
CA MET A 19 -2.52 22.74 3.13
C MET A 19 -1.22 21.94 3.07
N VAL A 20 -0.43 21.95 4.15
CA VAL A 20 0.81 21.15 4.23
C VAL A 20 0.51 19.66 4.17
N LEU A 21 -0.51 19.19 4.90
CA LEU A 21 -0.91 17.78 4.88
C LEU A 21 -1.43 17.34 3.50
N ILE A 22 -2.19 18.20 2.81
CA ILE A 22 -2.61 17.95 1.42
C ILE A 22 -1.39 17.86 0.51
N ALA A 23 -0.44 18.79 0.63
CA ALA A 23 0.76 18.79 -0.19
C ALA A 23 1.60 17.52 0.03
N ILE A 24 1.74 17.05 1.28
CA ILE A 24 2.40 15.79 1.61
C ILE A 24 1.65 14.61 0.99
N GLY A 25 0.32 14.52 1.16
CA GLY A 25 -0.49 13.44 0.59
C GLY A 25 -0.38 13.37 -0.94
N VAL A 26 -0.42 14.52 -1.62
CA VAL A 26 -0.19 14.62 -3.08
C VAL A 26 1.23 14.18 -3.45
N PHE A 27 2.25 14.68 -2.75
CA PHE A 27 3.65 14.34 -3.03
C PHE A 27 3.90 12.83 -2.90
N LEU A 28 3.40 12.22 -1.83
CA LEU A 28 3.56 10.78 -1.60
C LEU A 28 2.78 9.94 -2.62
N SER A 29 1.59 10.38 -2.99
CA SER A 29 0.81 9.76 -4.06
C SER A 29 1.61 9.77 -5.38
N LEU A 30 2.19 10.92 -5.73
CA LEU A 30 3.03 11.05 -6.93
C LEU A 30 4.31 10.20 -6.82
N ALA A 31 4.96 10.15 -5.67
CA ALA A 31 6.14 9.32 -5.43
C ALA A 31 5.83 7.83 -5.58
N LYS A 32 4.66 7.37 -5.11
CA LYS A 32 4.21 5.99 -5.31
C LYS A 32 3.96 5.69 -6.79
N ILE A 33 3.27 6.57 -7.50
CA ILE A 33 3.05 6.45 -8.96
C ILE A 33 4.39 6.35 -9.70
N TYR A 34 5.39 7.10 -9.27
CA TYR A 34 6.72 7.07 -9.86
C TYR A 34 7.47 5.76 -9.56
N ARG A 35 7.24 5.15 -8.39
CA ARG A 35 7.86 3.89 -7.98
C ARG A 35 7.18 2.65 -8.54
N GLU A 36 5.87 2.67 -8.78
CA GLU A 36 5.20 1.57 -9.46
C GLU A 36 5.67 1.52 -10.92
N ASP A 37 6.30 0.41 -11.34
CA ASP A 37 7.02 0.17 -12.60
C ASP A 37 6.23 0.42 -13.92
N VAL A 38 5.02 0.96 -13.83
CA VAL A 38 4.20 1.34 -14.97
C VAL A 38 4.43 2.82 -15.24
N SER A 39 5.40 3.13 -16.10
CA SER A 39 5.59 4.48 -16.65
C SER A 39 4.24 5.12 -17.00
N PHE A 40 4.03 6.37 -16.57
CA PHE A 40 2.77 7.10 -16.74
C PHE A 40 2.26 7.10 -18.20
N LEU A 41 3.19 7.07 -19.16
CA LEU A 41 2.93 7.07 -20.61
C LEU A 41 2.73 5.67 -21.21
N THR A 42 2.51 4.67 -20.36
CA THR A 42 2.33 3.29 -20.79
C THR A 42 0.89 2.85 -20.53
N LEU A 43 0.16 2.39 -21.55
CA LEU A 43 -1.12 1.68 -21.35
C LEU A 43 -0.83 0.20 -21.12
N THR A 44 -1.57 -0.46 -20.24
CA THR A 44 -1.42 -1.89 -19.96
C THR A 44 -2.75 -2.58 -20.18
N PHE A 45 -2.74 -3.68 -20.92
CA PHE A 45 -3.92 -4.50 -21.16
C PHE A 45 -3.62 -5.93 -20.77
N ASP A 46 -4.45 -6.45 -19.88
CA ASP A 46 -4.31 -7.73 -19.22
C ASP A 46 -5.07 -8.81 -19.98
N HIS A 47 -4.43 -9.97 -20.17
CA HIS A 47 -4.96 -11.03 -21.01
C HIS A 47 -5.16 -12.34 -20.24
N PRO A 48 -6.27 -13.05 -20.47
CA PRO A 48 -6.56 -14.33 -19.83
C PRO A 48 -5.77 -15.48 -20.48
N MET A 49 -5.74 -16.61 -19.78
CA MET A 49 -5.11 -17.85 -20.25
C MET A 49 -5.62 -18.33 -21.62
N SER A 50 -6.89 -18.06 -21.95
CA SER A 50 -7.53 -18.51 -23.19
C SER A 50 -6.91 -17.92 -24.46
N GLN A 51 -6.09 -16.86 -24.32
CA GLN A 51 -5.33 -16.28 -25.42
C GLN A 51 -3.95 -16.94 -25.63
N LEU A 52 -3.59 -17.94 -24.82
CA LEU A 52 -2.44 -18.79 -25.08
C LEU A 52 -2.83 -19.94 -26.00
N VAL A 53 -2.12 -20.04 -27.13
CA VAL A 53 -2.34 -21.06 -28.17
C VAL A 53 -1.69 -22.39 -27.76
N SER A 54 -0.53 -22.33 -27.13
CA SER A 54 0.21 -23.50 -26.65
C SER A 54 0.92 -23.16 -25.36
N TRP A 55 0.68 -23.94 -24.32
CA TRP A 55 1.25 -23.71 -22.99
C TRP A 55 1.24 -24.98 -22.14
N LYS A 56 2.02 -24.95 -21.06
CA LYS A 56 2.11 -26.00 -20.04
C LYS A 56 2.30 -25.33 -18.68
N THR A 57 1.60 -25.79 -17.64
CA THR A 57 1.74 -25.29 -16.25
C THR A 57 2.91 -25.92 -15.51
N GLY A 58 3.45 -27.02 -16.01
CA GLY A 58 4.66 -27.64 -15.47
C GLY A 58 5.92 -26.87 -15.85
N GLU A 59 7.06 -27.44 -15.46
CA GLU A 59 8.39 -27.00 -15.88
C GLU A 59 8.49 -26.93 -17.41
N LEU A 60 8.95 -25.78 -17.90
CA LEU A 60 9.23 -25.48 -19.29
C LEU A 60 10.63 -25.97 -19.63
N LEU A 61 10.70 -27.13 -20.29
CA LEU A 61 11.96 -27.79 -20.62
C LEU A 61 12.58 -27.22 -21.91
N SER A 62 13.84 -27.53 -22.16
CA SER A 62 14.59 -27.10 -23.35
C SER A 62 13.82 -27.40 -24.64
N GLY A 63 13.63 -26.37 -25.47
CA GLY A 63 12.86 -26.42 -26.71
C GLY A 63 11.34 -26.34 -26.54
N GLU A 64 10.80 -26.50 -25.33
CA GLU A 64 9.39 -26.24 -25.05
C GLU A 64 9.10 -24.73 -25.13
N LYS A 65 7.88 -24.41 -25.57
CA LYS A 65 7.46 -23.04 -25.87
C LYS A 65 6.13 -22.70 -25.24
N ILE A 66 6.00 -21.44 -24.87
CA ILE A 66 4.73 -20.78 -24.58
C ILE A 66 4.41 -19.89 -25.77
N VAL A 67 3.24 -20.08 -26.36
CA VAL A 67 2.76 -19.33 -27.53
C VAL A 67 1.49 -18.60 -27.14
N GLY A 68 1.49 -17.28 -27.28
CA GLY A 68 0.29 -16.46 -27.08
C GLY A 68 -0.08 -15.67 -28.33
N GLN A 69 -1.37 -15.41 -28.48
CA GLN A 69 -1.92 -14.61 -29.56
C GLN A 69 -2.86 -13.54 -28.99
N PHE A 70 -2.71 -12.30 -29.44
CA PHE A 70 -3.57 -11.20 -29.00
C PHE A 70 -3.79 -10.19 -30.12
N THR A 71 -4.94 -9.50 -30.07
CA THR A 71 -5.21 -8.33 -30.90
C THR A 71 -4.74 -7.08 -30.16
N ALA A 72 -3.89 -6.28 -30.78
CA ALA A 72 -3.38 -5.07 -30.19
C ALA A 72 -4.49 -4.03 -30.00
N GLN A 73 -4.66 -3.55 -28.76
CA GLN A 73 -5.73 -2.62 -28.39
C GLN A 73 -5.36 -1.15 -28.64
N ASP A 74 -4.08 -0.86 -28.92
CA ASP A 74 -3.61 0.49 -29.23
C ASP A 74 -2.43 0.49 -30.22
N GLY A 75 -2.00 1.69 -30.65
CA GLY A 75 -1.07 1.94 -31.74
C GLY A 75 0.42 1.98 -31.39
N TYR A 76 0.82 1.79 -30.12
CA TYR A 76 2.22 1.94 -29.67
C TYR A 76 2.74 0.73 -28.89
N LEU A 77 2.48 -0.49 -29.39
CA LEU A 77 2.86 -1.73 -28.71
C LEU A 77 4.39 -1.80 -28.52
N GLY A 78 4.87 -2.09 -27.30
CA GLY A 78 6.33 -2.16 -27.05
C GLY A 78 6.77 -3.06 -25.89
N ILE A 79 5.83 -3.68 -25.18
CA ILE A 79 6.13 -4.73 -24.19
C ILE A 79 5.06 -5.81 -24.29
N VAL A 80 5.49 -7.08 -24.19
CA VAL A 80 4.66 -8.19 -23.73
C VAL A 80 5.26 -8.65 -22.41
N ALA A 81 4.48 -8.73 -21.34
CA ALA A 81 4.95 -9.23 -20.06
C ALA A 81 4.21 -10.51 -19.71
N VAL A 82 4.94 -11.58 -19.38
CA VAL A 82 4.37 -12.91 -19.11
C VAL A 82 4.64 -13.29 -17.66
N ARG A 83 3.67 -13.91 -16.99
CA ARG A 83 3.80 -14.30 -15.59
C ARG A 83 4.47 -15.66 -15.48
N PHE A 84 5.56 -15.70 -14.72
CA PHE A 84 6.27 -16.95 -14.46
C PHE A 84 6.25 -17.30 -12.99
N ASP A 85 6.36 -18.60 -12.73
CA ASP A 85 6.75 -19.13 -11.44
C ASP A 85 8.16 -19.71 -11.59
N ASN A 86 9.08 -19.25 -10.74
CA ASN A 86 10.44 -19.77 -10.70
C ASN A 86 10.59 -20.94 -9.73
N LEU A 87 9.48 -21.40 -9.16
CA LEU A 87 9.37 -22.50 -8.20
C LEU A 87 10.22 -22.26 -6.94
N LEU A 88 10.37 -20.98 -6.55
CA LEU A 88 11.15 -20.49 -5.42
C LEU A 88 12.62 -20.95 -5.44
N ARG A 89 13.20 -21.12 -6.64
CA ARG A 89 14.59 -21.54 -6.85
C ARG A 89 15.31 -20.64 -7.85
N ILE A 90 16.64 -20.65 -7.77
CA ILE A 90 17.52 -20.02 -8.76
C ILE A 90 17.63 -20.97 -9.94
N ASN A 91 17.31 -20.48 -11.14
CA ASN A 91 17.40 -21.27 -12.37
C ASN A 91 18.45 -20.65 -13.30
N ASP A 92 19.29 -21.49 -13.89
CA ASP A 92 20.35 -21.11 -14.85
C ASP A 92 19.88 -21.15 -16.32
N ASP A 93 18.58 -21.36 -16.52
CA ASP A 93 17.97 -21.37 -17.85
C ASP A 93 18.02 -19.97 -18.52
N TRP A 94 17.88 -19.99 -19.83
CA TRP A 94 17.66 -18.83 -20.65
C TRP A 94 16.40 -19.02 -21.47
N VAL A 95 15.66 -17.94 -21.68
CA VAL A 95 14.52 -17.94 -22.58
C VAL A 95 14.77 -17.08 -23.81
N ILE A 96 14.25 -17.51 -24.95
CA ILE A 96 14.20 -16.70 -26.17
C ILE A 96 12.77 -16.18 -26.31
N PHE A 97 12.62 -14.86 -26.28
CA PHE A 97 11.36 -14.19 -26.59
C PHE A 97 11.33 -13.80 -28.06
N ARG A 98 10.20 -14.02 -28.73
CA ARG A 98 9.94 -13.59 -30.13
C ARG A 98 8.55 -13.00 -30.26
N ILE A 99 8.38 -12.06 -31.19
CA ILE A 99 7.06 -11.49 -31.55
C ILE A 99 6.96 -11.18 -33.04
N ARG A 100 5.80 -11.44 -33.65
CA ARG A 100 5.46 -11.07 -35.04
C ARG A 100 3.97 -10.78 -35.20
N GLU A 101 3.62 -10.05 -36.24
CA GLU A 101 2.23 -9.98 -36.73
C GLU A 101 1.84 -11.38 -37.27
N LYS A 102 0.61 -11.83 -37.01
CA LYS A 102 0.16 -13.23 -37.22
C LYS A 102 0.49 -13.77 -38.62
N ASP A 103 0.29 -12.95 -39.64
CA ASP A 103 0.47 -13.32 -41.05
C ASP A 103 1.88 -13.00 -41.59
N ALA A 104 2.75 -12.41 -40.77
CA ALA A 104 4.11 -12.08 -41.19
C ALA A 104 5.01 -13.32 -41.20
N SER A 105 5.76 -13.53 -42.28
CA SER A 105 6.68 -14.67 -42.39
C SER A 105 7.93 -14.57 -41.52
N ARG A 106 8.28 -13.36 -41.05
CA ARG A 106 9.49 -13.08 -40.26
C ARG A 106 9.14 -12.56 -38.87
N TRP A 107 9.99 -12.88 -37.90
CA TRP A 107 9.93 -12.30 -36.56
C TRP A 107 10.24 -10.81 -36.61
N TYR A 108 9.40 -9.97 -36.00
CA TYR A 108 9.65 -8.54 -35.87
C TYR A 108 10.81 -8.29 -34.89
N TYR A 109 10.82 -9.04 -33.80
CA TYR A 109 11.86 -8.95 -32.77
C TYR A 109 12.11 -10.31 -32.13
N GLN A 110 13.37 -10.54 -31.76
CA GLN A 110 13.83 -11.70 -31.01
C GLN A 110 14.96 -11.27 -30.06
N ASN A 111 14.91 -11.72 -28.80
CA ASN A 111 16.00 -11.51 -27.85
C ASN A 111 16.06 -12.62 -26.80
N LYS A 112 17.22 -12.80 -26.17
CA LYS A 112 17.50 -13.83 -25.16
C LYS A 112 17.58 -13.20 -23.77
N TYR A 113 16.93 -13.82 -22.78
CA TYR A 113 16.84 -13.33 -21.41
C TYR A 113 17.28 -14.41 -20.43
N LYS A 114 18.01 -14.02 -19.39
CA LYS A 114 18.42 -14.94 -18.33
C LYS A 114 17.32 -15.02 -17.27
N VAL A 115 17.02 -16.24 -16.83
CA VAL A 115 15.90 -16.53 -15.94
C VAL A 115 16.14 -16.09 -14.49
N ASP A 116 17.40 -15.89 -14.10
CA ASP A 116 17.76 -15.41 -12.75
C ASP A 116 17.19 -14.01 -12.40
N GLN A 117 16.68 -13.28 -13.39
CA GLN A 117 15.98 -12.00 -13.21
C GLN A 117 14.48 -12.18 -12.91
N PHE A 118 13.93 -13.39 -13.04
CA PHE A 118 12.50 -13.64 -12.97
C PHE A 118 12.09 -13.81 -11.51
N GLN A 119 11.10 -13.02 -11.08
CA GLN A 119 10.52 -13.10 -9.75
C GLN A 119 9.28 -14.02 -9.78
N PRO A 120 9.08 -14.86 -8.76
CA PRO A 120 7.95 -15.79 -8.70
C PRO A 120 6.63 -15.01 -8.71
N HIS A 121 5.66 -15.51 -9.47
CA HIS A 121 4.33 -14.94 -9.60
C HIS A 121 4.30 -13.50 -10.12
N GLN A 122 5.37 -13.02 -10.77
CA GLN A 122 5.44 -11.67 -11.34
C GLN A 122 5.46 -11.71 -12.86
N LEU A 123 4.90 -10.65 -13.46
CA LEU A 123 4.96 -10.41 -14.91
C LEU A 123 6.37 -9.94 -15.29
N PHE A 124 7.13 -10.79 -15.96
CA PHE A 124 8.44 -10.42 -16.51
C PHE A 124 8.26 -9.66 -17.83
N PRO A 125 8.75 -8.41 -17.97
CA PRO A 125 8.53 -7.61 -19.17
C PRO A 125 9.55 -7.90 -20.28
N PHE A 126 9.06 -8.40 -21.42
CA PHE A 126 9.84 -8.50 -22.66
C PHE A 126 9.67 -7.23 -23.49
N GLY A 127 10.63 -6.32 -23.38
CA GLY A 127 10.66 -5.06 -24.14
C GLY A 127 11.20 -5.23 -25.55
N PHE A 128 10.62 -4.49 -26.50
CA PHE A 128 11.05 -4.45 -27.90
C PHE A 128 10.84 -3.04 -28.50
N PRO A 129 11.43 -2.73 -29.68
CA PRO A 129 11.19 -1.47 -30.37
C PRO A 129 9.69 -1.23 -30.59
N ILE A 130 9.24 0.00 -30.39
CA ILE A 130 7.80 0.33 -30.43
C ILE A 130 7.26 0.08 -31.84
N ILE A 131 6.22 -0.76 -31.93
CA ILE A 131 5.48 -1.01 -33.15
C ILE A 131 4.40 0.05 -33.27
N THR A 132 4.67 1.09 -34.05
CA THR A 132 3.68 2.15 -34.34
C THR A 132 2.55 1.62 -35.21
N LYS A 133 1.35 2.21 -35.08
CA LYS A 133 0.13 1.78 -35.79
C LYS A 133 -0.19 0.29 -35.57
N SER A 134 0.13 -0.23 -34.37
CA SER A 134 -0.17 -1.62 -34.00
C SER A 134 -1.65 -1.89 -33.79
N SER A 135 -2.48 -0.87 -33.62
CA SER A 135 -3.89 -0.99 -33.24
C SER A 135 -4.68 -1.91 -34.17
N GLN A 136 -5.50 -2.78 -33.58
CA GLN A 136 -6.36 -3.76 -34.27
C GLN A 136 -5.64 -4.84 -35.08
N LYS A 137 -4.31 -4.93 -34.99
CA LYS A 137 -3.54 -6.02 -35.62
C LYS A 137 -3.39 -7.19 -34.67
N GLU A 138 -3.35 -8.41 -35.21
CA GLU A 138 -3.10 -9.63 -34.43
C GLU A 138 -1.61 -9.94 -34.38
N TYR A 139 -1.11 -10.21 -33.17
CA TYR A 139 0.27 -10.58 -32.92
C TYR A 139 0.34 -11.96 -32.29
N ILE A 140 1.42 -12.67 -32.61
CA ILE A 140 1.83 -13.90 -31.96
C ILE A 140 3.16 -13.63 -31.26
N PHE A 141 3.26 -14.04 -30.00
CA PHE A 141 4.52 -14.08 -29.28
C PHE A 141 4.89 -15.51 -28.87
N GLU A 142 6.19 -15.76 -28.76
CA GLU A 142 6.76 -17.01 -28.28
C GLU A 142 7.74 -16.75 -27.13
N VAL A 143 7.71 -17.61 -26.11
CA VAL A 143 8.78 -17.75 -25.12
C VAL A 143 9.26 -19.19 -25.15
N GLU A 144 10.50 -19.41 -25.55
CA GLU A 144 11.13 -20.73 -25.67
C GLU A 144 12.20 -20.90 -24.60
N SER A 145 12.16 -22.00 -23.83
CA SER A 145 13.27 -22.37 -22.94
C SER A 145 14.43 -22.94 -23.75
N VAL A 146 15.66 -22.54 -23.41
CA VAL A 146 16.86 -22.96 -24.14
C VAL A 146 17.56 -24.11 -23.43
N PHE A 147 17.69 -24.04 -22.11
CA PHE A 147 18.45 -24.99 -21.29
C PHE A 147 17.61 -25.57 -20.14
N GLY A 148 16.30 -25.40 -20.16
CA GLY A 148 15.40 -25.89 -19.12
C GLY A 148 15.53 -27.41 -18.96
N VAL A 149 15.77 -27.85 -17.74
CA VAL A 149 15.76 -29.26 -17.37
C VAL A 149 14.91 -29.46 -16.11
N PRO A 150 14.49 -30.69 -15.79
CA PRO A 150 13.74 -30.91 -14.56
C PRO A 150 14.52 -30.44 -13.34
N GLY A 151 13.90 -29.66 -12.46
CA GLY A 151 14.61 -29.07 -11.31
C GLY A 151 15.35 -27.75 -11.58
N ASN A 152 15.54 -27.35 -12.84
CA ASN A 152 16.24 -26.12 -13.25
C ASN A 152 15.58 -25.52 -14.51
N SER A 153 14.41 -24.93 -14.30
CA SER A 153 13.52 -24.38 -15.33
C SER A 153 12.46 -23.49 -14.66
N ILE A 154 11.77 -22.69 -15.46
CA ILE A 154 10.59 -21.92 -15.05
C ILE A 154 9.32 -22.66 -15.44
N SER A 155 8.21 -22.30 -14.81
CA SER A 155 6.87 -22.65 -15.26
C SER A 155 6.04 -21.40 -15.54
N LEU A 156 5.01 -21.57 -16.36
CA LEU A 156 4.00 -20.52 -16.55
C LEU A 156 3.08 -20.48 -15.32
N ASP A 157 2.89 -19.29 -14.76
CA ASP A 157 1.91 -19.10 -13.70
C ASP A 157 0.52 -18.83 -14.30
N PRO A 158 -0.50 -19.67 -14.06
CA PRO A 158 -1.83 -19.51 -14.64
C PRO A 158 -2.67 -18.40 -13.97
N ALA A 159 -2.17 -17.75 -12.91
CA ALA A 159 -2.90 -16.68 -12.23
C ALA A 159 -3.17 -15.50 -13.17
N TYR A 160 -4.40 -14.97 -13.12
CA TYR A 160 -4.77 -13.80 -13.92
C TYR A 160 -4.08 -12.52 -13.40
N PRO A 161 -3.61 -11.63 -14.29
CA PRO A 161 -3.36 -11.87 -15.71
C PRO A 161 -2.17 -12.79 -15.94
N VAL A 162 -2.30 -13.67 -16.95
CA VAL A 162 -1.27 -14.63 -17.34
C VAL A 162 -0.19 -13.92 -18.16
N PHE A 163 -0.61 -12.99 -19.02
CA PHE A 163 0.28 -12.04 -19.65
C PHE A 163 -0.42 -10.68 -19.82
N SER A 164 0.36 -9.65 -20.05
CA SER A 164 -0.11 -8.30 -20.33
C SER A 164 0.63 -7.70 -21.52
N THR A 165 -0.05 -6.86 -22.28
CA THR A 165 0.55 -6.07 -23.36
C THR A 165 0.65 -4.62 -22.91
N ARG A 166 1.79 -3.99 -23.15
CA ARG A 166 2.00 -2.58 -22.78
C ARG A 166 2.37 -1.71 -23.98
N TYR A 167 1.73 -0.55 -24.05
CA TYR A 167 1.82 0.39 -25.17
C TYR A 167 2.53 1.65 -24.69
N LYS A 168 3.78 1.84 -25.14
CA LYS A 168 4.67 2.91 -24.70
C LYS A 168 4.55 4.09 -25.64
N TYR A 169 3.92 5.16 -25.17
CA TYR A 169 3.82 6.37 -25.96
C TYR A 169 5.11 7.19 -25.87
N PRO A 170 5.63 7.69 -27.01
CA PRO A 170 6.70 8.68 -27.05
C PRO A 170 6.32 9.94 -26.26
N ARG A 171 7.31 10.54 -25.56
CA ARG A 171 7.08 11.72 -24.70
C ARG A 171 6.71 12.95 -25.51
N ASP A 172 7.38 13.12 -26.64
CA ASP A 172 7.20 14.20 -27.62
C ASP A 172 5.79 14.21 -28.21
N GLN A 173 5.20 13.04 -28.45
CA GLN A 173 3.83 12.90 -28.93
C GLN A 173 2.79 13.33 -27.87
N ILE A 174 2.83 12.72 -26.68
CA ILE A 174 1.83 13.02 -25.63
C ILE A 174 1.95 14.45 -25.08
N LEU A 175 3.16 14.99 -24.93
CA LEU A 175 3.36 16.30 -24.31
C LEU A 175 3.40 17.44 -25.33
N GLY A 176 3.62 17.13 -26.62
CA GLY A 176 3.67 18.11 -27.70
C GLY A 176 2.28 18.58 -28.15
N GLU A 177 1.29 17.69 -28.14
CA GLU A 177 -0.05 17.96 -28.68
C GLU A 177 -1.15 17.67 -27.64
N LEU A 178 -1.88 18.72 -27.22
CA LEU A 178 -2.97 18.60 -26.24
C LEU A 178 -4.08 17.64 -26.68
N ASP A 179 -4.30 17.53 -27.99
CA ASP A 179 -5.33 16.64 -28.57
C ASP A 179 -4.97 15.16 -28.39
N GLU A 180 -3.70 14.78 -28.51
CA GLU A 180 -3.24 13.42 -28.26
C GLU A 180 -3.36 13.04 -26.78
N LEU A 181 -3.08 13.99 -25.89
CA LEU A 181 -3.29 13.80 -24.46
C LEU A 181 -4.76 13.59 -24.12
N ASP A 182 -5.67 14.34 -24.75
CA ASP A 182 -7.11 14.20 -24.57
C ASP A 182 -7.65 12.86 -25.11
N ALA A 183 -7.03 12.31 -26.16
CA ALA A 183 -7.34 10.96 -26.66
C ALA A 183 -6.72 9.84 -25.79
N PHE A 184 -5.55 10.08 -25.22
CA PHE A 184 -4.82 9.11 -24.39
C PHE A 184 -5.49 8.90 -23.02
N LEU A 185 -5.93 9.97 -22.35
CA LEU A 185 -6.45 9.90 -20.98
C LEU A 185 -7.65 8.94 -20.85
N PRO A 186 -8.69 8.98 -21.71
CA PRO A 186 -9.80 8.03 -21.64
C PRO A 186 -9.37 6.57 -21.84
N LYS A 187 -8.41 6.31 -22.74
CA LYS A 187 -7.87 4.97 -22.97
C LYS A 187 -7.09 4.46 -21.77
N LYS A 188 -6.29 5.33 -21.14
CA LYS A 188 -5.62 5.04 -19.87
C LYS A 188 -6.65 4.67 -18.80
N LEU A 189 -7.78 5.36 -18.75
CA LEU A 189 -8.86 5.03 -17.80
C LEU A 189 -9.52 3.68 -18.07
N THR A 190 -9.81 3.35 -19.32
CA THR A 190 -10.41 2.04 -19.65
C THR A 190 -9.43 0.90 -19.39
N SER A 191 -8.13 1.12 -19.63
CA SER A 191 -7.07 0.12 -19.37
C SER A 191 -6.90 -0.22 -17.88
N LEU A 192 -7.34 0.65 -16.97
CA LEU A 192 -7.27 0.46 -15.52
C LEU A 192 -8.50 -0.25 -14.92
N LYS A 193 -9.58 -0.42 -15.70
CA LYS A 193 -10.89 -0.89 -15.20
C LYS A 193 -11.05 -2.41 -15.11
N THR A 194 -10.00 -3.18 -15.38
CA THR A 194 -10.13 -4.62 -15.63
C THR A 194 -10.44 -5.47 -14.39
N ASP A 195 -10.54 -4.93 -13.16
CA ASP A 195 -10.80 -5.79 -11.98
C ASP A 195 -11.82 -5.33 -10.91
N GLU A 196 -12.30 -4.08 -10.84
CA GLU A 196 -13.35 -3.73 -9.85
C GLU A 196 -14.30 -2.64 -10.38
N GLN A 197 -15.50 -3.05 -10.82
CA GLN A 197 -16.54 -2.15 -11.39
C GLN A 197 -17.13 -1.18 -10.35
N ASP A 198 -17.12 -1.53 -9.06
CA ASP A 198 -17.80 -0.76 -8.01
C ASP A 198 -17.04 0.52 -7.62
N LEU A 199 -15.70 0.50 -7.61
CA LEU A 199 -14.91 1.68 -7.29
C LEU A 199 -15.01 2.74 -8.39
N ALA A 200 -15.04 2.30 -9.65
CA ALA A 200 -15.17 3.18 -10.82
C ALA A 200 -16.48 3.98 -10.81
N ILE A 201 -17.58 3.41 -10.31
CA ILE A 201 -18.88 4.10 -10.17
C ILE A 201 -18.81 5.18 -9.09
N GLN A 202 -18.19 4.89 -7.95
CA GLN A 202 -18.04 5.86 -6.85
C GLN A 202 -17.14 7.03 -7.26
N ILE A 203 -16.03 6.75 -7.97
CA ILE A 203 -15.12 7.79 -8.46
C ILE A 203 -15.76 8.63 -9.55
N LYS A 204 -16.49 8.03 -10.50
CA LYS A 204 -17.23 8.77 -11.54
C LYS A 204 -18.25 9.73 -10.91
N THR A 205 -18.87 9.33 -9.81
CA THR A 205 -19.81 10.17 -9.06
C THR A 205 -19.11 11.34 -8.37
N LEU A 206 -17.98 11.08 -7.71
CA LEU A 206 -17.16 12.10 -7.05
C LEU A 206 -16.57 13.11 -8.05
N VAL A 207 -16.09 12.63 -9.20
CA VAL A 207 -15.54 13.49 -10.25
C VAL A 207 -16.63 14.30 -10.93
N GLY A 208 -17.80 13.71 -11.21
CA GLY A 208 -18.95 14.46 -11.71
C GLY A 208 -19.35 15.59 -10.75
N PHE A 209 -19.28 15.35 -9.44
CA PHE A 209 -19.51 16.38 -8.42
C PHE A 209 -18.43 17.48 -8.45
N LEU A 210 -17.14 17.12 -8.50
CA LEU A 210 -16.04 18.08 -8.56
C LEU A 210 -16.06 18.91 -9.85
N GLN A 211 -16.33 18.29 -11.00
CA GLN A 211 -16.49 18.97 -12.28
C GLN A 211 -17.66 19.96 -12.25
N LYS A 212 -18.82 19.56 -11.71
CA LYS A 212 -19.98 20.46 -11.55
C LYS A 212 -19.67 21.65 -10.64
N LYS A 213 -18.86 21.45 -9.60
CA LYS A 213 -18.43 22.54 -8.72
C LYS A 213 -17.40 23.46 -9.40
N ALA A 214 -16.47 22.89 -10.16
CA ALA A 214 -15.45 23.64 -10.90
C ALA A 214 -16.05 24.46 -12.05
N THR A 215 -17.02 23.93 -12.80
CA THR A 215 -17.74 24.68 -13.84
C THR A 215 -18.58 25.83 -13.26
N ASN A 216 -19.11 25.66 -12.05
CA ASN A 216 -19.78 26.76 -11.32
C ASN A 216 -18.80 27.84 -10.82
N PHE A 217 -17.54 27.49 -10.57
CA PHE A 217 -16.47 28.45 -10.23
C PHE A 217 -15.90 29.18 -11.46
N GLY A 218 -15.98 28.57 -12.64
CA GLY A 218 -15.32 29.00 -13.87
C GLY A 218 -16.15 29.83 -14.86
N LYS A 219 -17.17 30.57 -14.41
CA LYS A 219 -17.85 31.57 -15.28
C LYS A 219 -17.00 32.84 -15.53
N ALA A 220 -15.76 32.89 -15.03
CA ALA A 220 -14.77 33.89 -15.40
C ALA A 220 -13.51 33.19 -15.96
N GLN A 221 -13.16 33.56 -17.20
CA GLN A 221 -11.87 33.37 -17.87
C GLN A 221 -11.57 31.98 -18.50
N SER A 222 -11.65 31.93 -19.85
CA SER A 222 -11.69 30.72 -20.67
C SER A 222 -10.39 29.89 -20.79
N GLN A 223 -9.25 30.37 -20.29
CA GLN A 223 -8.00 29.60 -20.29
C GLN A 223 -7.71 28.87 -18.97
N GLN A 224 -8.23 29.34 -17.83
CA GLN A 224 -8.11 28.59 -16.57
C GLN A 224 -8.92 27.29 -16.58
N SER A 225 -9.97 27.21 -17.41
CA SER A 225 -10.84 26.03 -17.50
C SER A 225 -10.15 24.81 -18.11
N LEU A 226 -9.23 24.97 -19.06
CA LEU A 226 -8.52 23.87 -19.71
C LEU A 226 -7.50 23.22 -18.76
N PHE A 227 -6.69 24.01 -18.07
CA PHE A 227 -5.75 23.50 -17.07
C PHE A 227 -6.47 22.83 -15.91
N VAL A 228 -7.54 23.45 -15.39
CA VAL A 228 -8.34 22.85 -14.30
C VAL A 228 -9.01 21.57 -14.76
N LYS A 229 -9.53 21.51 -15.99
CA LYS A 229 -10.12 20.29 -16.57
C LYS A 229 -9.07 19.18 -16.74
N TYR A 230 -7.86 19.52 -17.20
CA TYR A 230 -6.74 18.59 -17.26
C TYR A 230 -6.34 18.08 -15.87
N PHE A 231 -6.17 18.98 -14.90
CA PHE A 231 -5.81 18.62 -13.53
C PHE A 231 -6.88 17.74 -12.87
N LEU A 232 -8.17 18.08 -13.01
CA LEU A 232 -9.28 17.28 -12.49
C LEU A 232 -9.36 15.90 -13.15
N ARG A 233 -9.17 15.81 -14.47
CA ARG A 233 -9.06 14.52 -15.17
C ARG A 233 -7.84 13.72 -14.71
N LYS A 234 -6.73 14.38 -14.40
CA LYS A 234 -5.51 13.73 -13.90
C LYS A 234 -5.72 13.20 -12.47
N VAL A 235 -6.41 13.95 -11.62
CA VAL A 235 -6.84 13.50 -10.29
C VAL A 235 -7.80 12.31 -10.42
N GLU A 236 -8.80 12.39 -11.31
CA GLU A 236 -9.69 11.27 -11.64
C GLU A 236 -8.93 10.01 -12.08
N ASN A 237 -7.93 10.16 -12.94
CA ASN A 237 -7.07 9.05 -13.39
C ASN A 237 -6.29 8.41 -12.24
N ILE A 238 -5.80 9.20 -11.29
CA ILE A 238 -5.09 8.70 -10.10
C ILE A 238 -6.03 7.86 -9.22
N PHE A 239 -7.30 8.26 -9.11
CA PHE A 239 -8.26 7.52 -8.31
C PHE A 239 -8.80 6.26 -9.00
N ILE A 240 -8.73 6.12 -10.32
CA ILE A 240 -9.29 4.95 -11.02
C ILE A 240 -8.44 3.67 -10.89
N ASN A 241 -7.13 3.78 -10.65
CA ASN A 241 -6.33 2.60 -10.29
C ASN A 241 -6.63 2.22 -8.83
N VAL A 242 -7.27 1.08 -8.60
CA VAL A 242 -7.69 0.61 -7.27
C VAL A 242 -6.54 0.52 -6.27
N LYS A 243 -5.38 0.03 -6.71
CA LYS A 243 -4.19 -0.04 -5.84
C LYS A 243 -3.72 1.36 -5.45
N LEU A 244 -3.68 2.25 -6.43
CA LEU A 244 -3.26 3.62 -6.23
C LEU A 244 -4.26 4.42 -5.40
N SER A 245 -5.56 4.26 -5.62
CA SER A 245 -6.62 4.98 -4.93
C SER A 245 -6.76 4.57 -3.47
N ARG A 246 -6.65 3.26 -3.18
CA ARG A 246 -6.50 2.77 -1.81
C ARG A 246 -5.32 3.48 -1.14
N SER A 247 -4.16 3.48 -1.80
CA SER A 247 -2.95 4.15 -1.28
C SER A 247 -3.14 5.65 -1.08
N VAL A 248 -3.79 6.34 -2.02
CA VAL A 248 -4.06 7.78 -1.95
C VAL A 248 -4.96 8.10 -0.76
N VAL A 249 -6.05 7.34 -0.55
CA VAL A 249 -6.93 7.51 0.62
C VAL A 249 -6.13 7.42 1.91
N PHE A 250 -5.21 6.44 1.99
CA PHE A 250 -4.31 6.29 3.12
C PHE A 250 -3.28 7.43 3.24
N TYR A 251 -2.75 7.97 2.14
CA TYR A 251 -1.86 9.13 2.18
C TYR A 251 -2.55 10.44 2.58
N PHE A 252 -3.87 10.50 2.46
CA PHE A 252 -4.68 11.59 3.01
C PHE A 252 -5.20 11.30 4.41
N LEU A 253 -4.90 10.13 4.99
CA LEU A 253 -5.30 9.78 6.36
C LEU A 253 -4.86 10.83 7.39
N PRO A 254 -3.65 11.43 7.35
CA PRO A 254 -3.27 12.49 8.29
C PRO A 254 -4.18 13.70 8.24
N LEU A 255 -4.65 14.06 7.03
CA LEU A 255 -5.57 15.16 6.85
C LEU A 255 -6.91 14.84 7.51
N PHE A 256 -7.44 13.63 7.29
CA PHE A 256 -8.68 13.18 7.91
C PHE A 256 -8.55 13.08 9.42
N VAL A 257 -7.45 12.51 9.92
CA VAL A 257 -7.07 12.44 11.34
C VAL A 257 -7.03 13.83 11.97
N TYR A 258 -6.40 14.78 11.28
CA TYR A 258 -6.24 16.15 11.76
C TYR A 258 -7.59 16.89 11.81
N GLN A 259 -8.39 16.78 10.75
CA GLN A 259 -9.74 17.36 10.70
C GLN A 259 -10.63 16.75 11.78
N TYR A 260 -10.56 15.43 11.95
CA TYR A 260 -11.26 14.71 13.00
C TYR A 260 -10.82 15.20 14.39
N TRP A 261 -9.52 15.31 14.66
CA TRP A 261 -9.00 15.81 15.93
C TRP A 261 -9.49 17.23 16.23
N LEU A 262 -9.45 18.15 15.25
CA LEU A 262 -9.99 19.50 15.39
C LEU A 262 -11.50 19.48 15.69
N TRP A 263 -12.25 18.62 15.01
CA TRP A 263 -13.68 18.47 15.22
C TRP A 263 -14.00 17.96 16.63
N VAL A 264 -13.32 16.90 17.08
CA VAL A 264 -13.48 16.33 18.43
C VAL A 264 -13.10 17.35 19.49
N HIS A 265 -11.98 18.04 19.31
CA HIS A 265 -11.52 19.06 20.25
C HIS A 265 -12.50 20.23 20.40
N SER A 266 -13.15 20.63 19.30
CA SER A 266 -14.10 21.74 19.29
C SER A 266 -15.49 21.38 19.82
N HIS A 267 -15.96 20.14 19.63
CA HIS A 267 -17.36 19.77 19.92
C HIS A 267 -17.53 18.83 21.12
N VAL A 268 -16.53 17.99 21.41
CA VAL A 268 -16.66 16.93 22.42
C VAL A 268 -15.90 17.34 23.67
N LYS A 269 -16.59 17.96 24.63
CA LYS A 269 -16.03 18.22 25.96
C LYS A 269 -15.70 16.88 26.65
N ARG A 270 -14.43 16.48 26.63
CA ARG A 270 -13.76 15.48 27.49
C ARG A 270 -14.12 13.98 27.34
N LYS A 271 -14.91 13.53 26.36
CA LYS A 271 -15.16 12.07 26.22
C LYS A 271 -13.98 11.38 25.52
N ILE A 272 -13.17 10.66 26.31
CA ILE A 272 -11.95 9.94 25.90
C ILE A 272 -12.21 8.82 24.88
N TYR A 273 -13.43 8.25 24.86
CA TYR A 273 -13.75 7.08 24.03
C TYR A 273 -13.57 7.33 22.53
N PHE A 274 -13.99 8.50 22.05
CA PHE A 274 -14.04 8.78 20.62
C PHE A 274 -12.63 8.92 19.99
N PRO A 275 -11.67 9.66 20.58
CA PRO A 275 -10.27 9.68 20.14
C PRO A 275 -9.60 8.31 20.05
N VAL A 276 -9.94 7.37 20.94
CA VAL A 276 -9.33 6.02 20.97
C VAL A 276 -9.92 5.10 19.91
N LEU A 277 -11.22 5.23 19.63
CA LEU A 277 -11.91 4.40 18.64
C LEU A 277 -11.40 4.62 17.21
N PHE A 278 -11.01 5.85 16.85
CA PHE A 278 -10.51 6.14 15.50
C PHE A 278 -9.21 5.42 15.13
N PRO A 279 -8.08 5.56 15.87
CA PRO A 279 -6.85 4.85 15.52
C PRO A 279 -7.03 3.33 15.63
N LEU A 280 -7.91 2.86 16.54
CA LEU A 280 -8.26 1.46 16.64
C LEU A 280 -8.97 0.97 15.38
N LEU A 281 -9.94 1.74 14.85
CA LEU A 281 -10.60 1.42 13.59
C LEU A 281 -9.61 1.40 12.42
N VAL A 282 -8.71 2.37 12.34
CA VAL A 282 -7.64 2.39 11.31
C VAL A 282 -6.76 1.15 11.43
N THR A 283 -6.35 0.79 12.65
CA THR A 283 -5.56 -0.41 12.93
C THR A 283 -6.28 -1.68 12.44
N ILE A 284 -7.58 -1.80 12.72
CA ILE A 284 -8.42 -2.92 12.27
C ILE A 284 -8.51 -2.94 10.73
N LEU A 285 -8.74 -1.79 10.10
CA LEU A 285 -8.79 -1.68 8.64
C LEU A 285 -7.46 -2.05 7.98
N GLU A 286 -6.33 -1.67 8.57
CA GLU A 286 -5.00 -2.03 8.07
C GLU A 286 -4.73 -3.55 8.20
N ILE A 287 -5.18 -4.18 9.27
CA ILE A 287 -5.05 -5.62 9.48
C ILE A 287 -5.85 -6.39 8.42
N PHE A 288 -7.14 -6.07 8.24
CA PHE A 288 -8.05 -6.92 7.46
C PHE A 288 -8.25 -6.48 6.00
N TYR A 289 -8.02 -5.22 5.66
CA TYR A 289 -8.38 -4.68 4.34
C TYR A 289 -7.18 -4.37 3.45
N LEU A 290 -6.01 -4.09 4.05
CA LEU A 290 -4.78 -3.91 3.30
C LEU A 290 -4.09 -5.28 3.13
N PRO A 291 -3.87 -5.77 1.89
CA PRO A 291 -3.24 -7.08 1.69
C PRO A 291 -1.74 -7.07 2.01
N THR A 292 -1.08 -5.92 1.82
CA THR A 292 0.32 -5.69 2.20
C THR A 292 0.38 -4.71 3.36
N SER A 293 1.40 -4.81 4.22
CA SER A 293 1.71 -3.74 5.17
C SER A 293 2.19 -2.54 4.36
N ASP A 294 1.48 -1.41 4.46
CA ASP A 294 2.00 -0.14 3.96
C ASP A 294 2.63 0.57 5.16
N ASP A 295 3.97 0.47 5.27
CA ASP A 295 4.75 0.98 6.41
C ASP A 295 4.41 2.43 6.76
N PHE A 296 3.99 3.20 5.76
CA PHE A 296 3.60 4.58 5.94
C PHE A 296 2.30 4.71 6.74
N VAL A 297 1.28 3.90 6.45
CA VAL A 297 0.01 3.88 7.19
C VAL A 297 0.23 3.45 8.64
N THR A 298 1.07 2.44 8.83
CA THR A 298 1.46 1.97 10.17
C THR A 298 2.14 3.09 10.95
N LEU A 299 3.11 3.79 10.35
CA LEU A 299 3.83 4.91 10.98
C LEU A 299 2.89 6.05 11.37
N GLU A 300 1.97 6.43 10.50
CA GLU A 300 0.99 7.49 10.78
C GLU A 300 0.06 7.12 11.93
N THR A 301 -0.42 5.88 11.92
CA THR A 301 -1.30 5.35 12.97
C THR A 301 -0.56 5.29 14.31
N ILE A 302 0.73 4.93 14.32
CA ILE A 302 1.60 5.00 15.52
C ILE A 302 1.72 6.45 16.03
N ILE A 303 2.01 7.41 15.16
CA ILE A 303 2.09 8.83 15.53
C ILE A 303 0.78 9.28 16.16
N PHE A 304 -0.35 8.84 15.60
CA PHE A 304 -1.66 9.21 16.11
C PHE A 304 -1.94 8.60 17.49
N TRP A 305 -1.60 7.32 17.69
CA TRP A 305 -1.63 6.69 19.02
C TRP A 305 -0.79 7.47 20.03
N ILE A 306 0.44 7.85 19.70
CA ILE A 306 1.32 8.63 20.58
C ILE A 306 0.67 9.98 20.94
N MET A 307 0.10 10.68 19.94
CA MET A 307 -0.58 11.95 20.17
C MET A 307 -1.79 11.82 21.11
N ILE A 308 -2.62 10.79 20.91
CA ILE A 308 -3.80 10.53 21.76
C ILE A 308 -3.38 10.22 23.18
N VAL A 309 -2.43 9.29 23.34
CA VAL A 309 -1.94 8.86 24.64
C VAL A 309 -1.37 10.04 25.42
N ARG A 310 -0.59 10.91 24.75
CA ARG A 310 -0.03 12.13 25.35
C ARG A 310 -1.11 13.18 25.68
N HIS A 311 -2.02 13.45 24.75
CA HIS A 311 -2.99 14.54 24.90
C HIS A 311 -4.08 14.21 25.92
N TYR A 312 -4.57 12.98 25.91
CA TYR A 312 -5.65 12.52 26.80
C TYR A 312 -5.16 11.83 28.06
N GLN A 313 -3.84 11.75 28.26
CA GLN A 313 -3.20 11.05 29.39
C GLN A 313 -3.77 9.63 29.56
N LEU A 314 -3.85 8.90 28.45
CA LEU A 314 -4.49 7.59 28.43
C LEU A 314 -3.78 6.65 29.41
N LYS A 315 -4.54 5.96 30.28
CA LYS A 315 -3.95 4.98 31.21
C LYS A 315 -3.25 3.88 30.41
N THR A 316 -2.01 3.57 30.76
CA THR A 316 -1.21 2.50 30.12
C THR A 316 -1.93 1.15 30.14
N SER A 317 -2.77 0.89 31.16
CA SER A 317 -3.59 -0.33 31.24
C SER A 317 -4.52 -0.52 30.03
N ILE A 318 -4.98 0.57 29.41
CA ILE A 318 -5.83 0.50 28.20
C ILE A 318 -5.00 0.01 27.01
N LEU A 319 -3.79 0.54 26.81
CA LEU A 319 -2.89 0.11 25.73
C LEU A 319 -2.47 -1.35 25.90
N ILE A 320 -2.13 -1.75 27.14
CA ILE A 320 -1.79 -3.14 27.45
C ILE A 320 -2.99 -4.05 27.17
N GLY A 321 -4.20 -3.67 27.60
CA GLY A 321 -5.41 -4.42 27.31
C GLY A 321 -5.67 -4.61 25.82
N LEU A 322 -5.56 -3.53 25.02
CA LEU A 322 -5.69 -3.61 23.57
C LEU A 322 -4.62 -4.49 22.93
N ALA A 323 -3.37 -4.35 23.35
CA ALA A 323 -2.28 -5.17 22.85
C ALA A 323 -2.48 -6.65 23.17
N SER A 324 -2.97 -6.99 24.37
CA SER A 324 -3.29 -8.38 24.73
C SER A 324 -4.40 -8.96 23.85
N VAL A 325 -5.42 -8.16 23.49
CA VAL A 325 -6.48 -8.60 22.57
C VAL A 325 -5.89 -8.97 21.21
N PHE A 326 -5.03 -8.12 20.64
CA PHE A 326 -4.36 -8.44 19.38
C PHE A 326 -3.43 -9.65 19.53
N LEU A 327 -2.64 -9.74 20.61
CA LEU A 327 -1.75 -10.87 20.83
C LEU A 327 -2.49 -12.22 20.90
N ILE A 328 -3.70 -12.24 21.48
CA ILE A 328 -4.56 -13.43 21.53
C ILE A 328 -5.20 -13.73 20.17
N ALA A 329 -5.57 -12.70 19.41
CA ALA A 329 -6.16 -12.87 18.08
C ALA A 329 -5.16 -13.44 17.06
N SER A 330 -3.87 -13.14 17.20
CA SER A 330 -2.81 -13.63 16.29
C SER A 330 -2.78 -15.16 16.12
N PRO A 331 -2.66 -15.99 17.18
CA PRO A 331 -2.67 -17.44 17.03
C PRO A 331 -4.01 -17.97 16.50
N ILE A 332 -5.14 -17.35 16.86
CA ILE A 332 -6.47 -17.73 16.35
C ILE A 332 -6.52 -17.55 14.81
N LEU A 333 -6.01 -16.43 14.30
CA LEU A 333 -5.94 -16.18 12.86
C LEU A 333 -4.99 -17.16 12.15
N LEU A 334 -3.90 -17.56 12.82
CA LEU A 334 -2.97 -18.54 12.27
C LEU A 334 -3.62 -19.92 12.11
N GLU A 335 -4.38 -20.38 13.11
CA GLU A 335 -5.17 -21.64 13.06
C GLU A 335 -6.25 -21.61 11.96
N LEU A 336 -6.73 -20.42 11.58
CA LEU A 336 -7.68 -20.23 10.48
C LEU A 336 -7.02 -20.15 9.09
N ASN A 337 -5.74 -20.51 8.98
CA ASN A 337 -4.92 -20.36 7.76
C ASN A 337 -4.85 -18.92 7.23
N GLN A 338 -4.99 -17.92 8.10
CA GLN A 338 -4.89 -16.51 7.77
C GLN A 338 -3.54 -15.92 8.22
N ALA A 339 -2.44 -16.49 7.74
CA ALA A 339 -1.08 -16.15 8.19
C ALA A 339 -0.75 -14.65 8.08
N ILE A 340 -1.15 -14.00 6.98
CA ILE A 340 -0.89 -12.56 6.74
C ILE A 340 -1.58 -11.69 7.81
N PHE A 341 -2.84 -11.99 8.14
CA PHE A 341 -3.58 -11.24 9.15
C PHE A 341 -3.06 -11.53 10.56
N ALA A 342 -2.63 -12.76 10.83
CA ALA A 342 -2.01 -13.15 12.08
C ALA A 342 -0.72 -12.34 12.33
N GLU A 343 0.16 -12.25 11.33
CA GLU A 343 1.41 -11.49 11.41
C GLU A 343 1.15 -10.00 11.69
N LYS A 344 0.25 -9.36 10.92
CA LYS A 344 -0.13 -7.96 11.12
C LYS A 344 -0.71 -7.70 12.51
N THR A 345 -1.56 -8.61 12.97
CA THR A 345 -2.16 -8.54 14.30
C THR A 345 -1.10 -8.63 15.40
N GLY A 346 -0.14 -9.55 15.28
CA GLY A 346 1.00 -9.66 16.19
C GLY A 346 1.89 -8.41 16.19
N ALA A 347 2.17 -7.84 15.01
CA ALA A 347 2.93 -6.60 14.88
C ALA A 347 2.24 -5.43 15.60
N TRP A 348 0.93 -5.26 15.43
CA TRP A 348 0.16 -4.23 16.12
C TRP A 348 0.11 -4.42 17.64
N ALA A 349 0.03 -5.67 18.12
CA ALA A 349 0.16 -5.96 19.55
C ALA A 349 1.50 -5.45 20.11
N PHE A 350 2.61 -5.74 19.40
CA PHE A 350 3.94 -5.30 19.80
C PHE A 350 4.07 -3.77 19.78
N LEU A 351 3.59 -3.11 18.73
CA LEU A 351 3.64 -1.65 18.59
C LEU A 351 2.87 -0.93 19.70
N LEU A 352 1.69 -1.42 20.07
CA LEU A 352 0.90 -0.85 21.16
C LEU A 352 1.56 -1.02 22.52
N LEU A 353 2.19 -2.18 22.79
CA LEU A 353 3.01 -2.38 23.99
C LEU A 353 4.18 -1.40 24.02
N PHE A 354 4.89 -1.25 22.90
CA PHE A 354 6.02 -0.34 22.78
C PHE A 354 5.60 1.12 23.07
N ILE A 355 4.49 1.59 22.48
CA ILE A 355 3.92 2.92 22.77
C ILE A 355 3.58 3.05 24.26
N GLY A 356 2.98 2.02 24.86
CA GLY A 356 2.66 1.99 26.29
C GLY A 356 3.91 2.12 27.18
N VAL A 357 4.97 1.39 26.87
CA VAL A 357 6.25 1.45 27.61
C VAL A 357 6.90 2.83 27.46
N LEU A 358 6.99 3.36 26.24
CA LEU A 358 7.52 4.71 26.00
C LEU A 358 6.76 5.77 26.80
N PHE A 359 5.43 5.67 26.84
CA PHE A 359 4.60 6.61 27.59
C PHE A 359 4.86 6.54 29.09
N VAL A 360 5.01 5.33 29.66
CA VAL A 360 5.38 5.15 31.07
C VAL A 360 6.73 5.83 31.34
N ILE A 361 7.73 5.61 30.49
CA ILE A 361 9.07 6.23 30.66
C ILE A 361 8.98 7.76 30.62
N VAL A 362 8.25 8.32 29.66
CA VAL A 362 8.09 9.78 29.51
C VAL A 362 7.37 10.38 30.71
N ASN A 363 6.27 9.78 31.16
CA ASN A 363 5.53 10.27 32.32
C ASN A 363 6.32 10.11 33.62
N TYR A 364 7.06 9.01 33.75
CA TYR A 364 7.94 8.80 34.88
C TYR A 364 9.00 9.91 34.97
N LYS A 365 9.60 10.31 33.84
CA LYS A 365 10.55 11.44 33.77
C LYS A 365 9.89 12.78 34.11
N ILE A 366 8.64 13.02 33.71
CA ILE A 366 7.90 14.24 34.06
C ILE A 366 7.59 14.27 35.56
N SER A 367 7.15 13.14 36.14
CA SER A 367 6.90 12.99 37.57
C SER A 367 8.18 13.24 38.39
N LEU A 368 9.30 12.65 37.96
CA LEU A 368 10.64 12.88 38.52
C LEU A 368 11.09 14.34 38.45
N ARG A 369 10.66 15.11 37.45
CA ARG A 369 11.02 16.52 37.30
C ARG A 369 10.18 17.44 38.17
N GLN A 370 8.96 17.03 38.52
CA GLN A 370 8.08 17.76 39.44
C GLN A 370 8.39 17.42 40.90
N GLU A 371 8.88 16.21 41.18
CA GLU A 371 9.49 15.89 42.47
C GLU A 371 10.98 16.22 42.46
N THR A 372 11.37 17.41 42.94
CA THR A 372 12.71 17.72 43.46
C THR A 372 13.05 16.91 44.72
N SER A 373 12.75 15.62 44.68
CA SER A 373 12.95 14.63 45.71
C SER A 373 13.23 13.27 45.05
N VAL A 374 14.13 13.26 44.07
CA VAL A 374 14.71 12.05 43.45
C VAL A 374 15.10 11.02 44.54
N LYS A 375 15.55 11.48 45.71
CA LYS A 375 15.83 10.64 46.89
C LYS A 375 14.63 9.86 47.43
N ARG A 376 13.42 10.45 47.45
CA ARG A 376 12.20 9.80 47.96
C ARG A 376 11.66 8.78 46.94
N LEU A 377 11.85 9.04 45.64
CA LEU A 377 11.45 8.12 44.58
C LEU A 377 12.38 6.91 44.47
N THR A 378 13.70 7.10 44.61
CA THR A 378 14.65 5.97 44.72
C THR A 378 14.31 5.10 45.93
N TYR A 379 13.90 5.72 47.04
CA TYR A 379 13.47 5.00 48.24
C TYR A 379 12.20 4.17 47.98
N HIS A 380 11.25 4.74 47.23
CA HIS A 380 10.00 4.06 46.91
C HIS A 380 10.19 2.88 45.95
N LEU A 381 11.01 3.06 44.90
CA LEU A 381 11.33 1.97 43.97
C LEU A 381 12.10 0.82 44.63
N ILE A 382 13.09 1.14 45.48
CA ILE A 382 13.82 0.13 46.25
C ILE A 382 12.88 -0.63 47.20
N SER A 383 11.90 0.06 47.79
CA SER A 383 10.88 -0.56 48.64
C SER A 383 9.98 -1.54 47.87
N GLU A 384 9.46 -1.14 46.71
CA GLU A 384 8.58 -2.00 45.90
C GLU A 384 9.34 -3.19 45.30
N MET A 385 10.58 -2.99 44.84
CA MET A 385 11.44 -4.09 44.41
C MET A 385 11.69 -5.11 45.52
N LYS A 386 11.93 -4.66 46.77
CA LYS A 386 12.07 -5.57 47.91
C LYS A 386 10.81 -6.40 48.19
N LYS A 387 9.62 -5.84 47.98
CA LYS A 387 8.35 -6.58 48.12
C LYS A 387 8.20 -7.66 47.05
N ILE A 388 8.49 -7.32 45.79
CA ILE A 388 8.43 -8.27 44.67
C ILE A 388 9.45 -9.40 44.89
N ILE A 389 10.68 -9.07 45.29
CA ILE A 389 11.71 -10.08 45.59
C ILE A 389 11.27 -11.00 46.72
N ARG A 390 10.64 -10.47 47.80
CA ARG A 390 10.08 -11.32 48.86
C ARG A 390 8.98 -12.25 48.38
N LEU A 391 8.07 -11.75 47.54
CA LEU A 391 6.99 -12.56 46.98
C LEU A 391 7.54 -13.68 46.09
N LEU A 392 8.50 -13.37 45.21
CA LEU A 392 9.18 -14.37 44.39
C LEU A 392 9.90 -15.39 45.27
N PHE A 393 10.60 -14.95 46.32
CA PHE A 393 11.29 -15.86 47.24
C PHE A 393 10.32 -16.77 48.00
N GLN A 394 9.14 -16.29 48.38
CA GLN A 394 8.09 -17.10 48.99
C GLN A 394 7.49 -18.13 48.02
N ILE A 395 7.38 -17.78 46.74
CA ILE A 395 6.89 -18.70 45.69
C ILE A 395 7.92 -19.80 45.42
N PHE A 396 9.21 -19.45 45.33
CA PHE A 396 10.28 -20.41 44.99
C PHE A 396 10.80 -21.22 46.19
N HIS A 397 10.64 -20.71 47.42
CA HIS A 397 10.96 -21.43 48.65
C HIS A 397 9.73 -21.50 49.55
N PRO A 398 8.69 -22.29 49.19
CA PRO A 398 7.58 -22.53 50.09
C PRO A 398 8.15 -23.12 51.38
N LYS A 399 7.91 -22.43 52.52
CA LYS A 399 8.30 -22.94 53.84
C LYS A 399 7.80 -24.37 53.93
N LYS A 400 8.73 -25.34 54.00
CA LYS A 400 8.39 -26.70 54.43
C LYS A 400 7.76 -26.55 55.81
N SER A 401 6.44 -26.67 55.88
CA SER A 401 5.75 -26.82 57.14
C SER A 401 6.34 -28.06 57.79
N LEU A 402 7.14 -27.86 58.83
CA LEU A 402 7.57 -28.93 59.71
C LEU A 402 6.30 -29.57 60.25
N LEU A 403 5.91 -30.68 59.63
CA LEU A 403 4.99 -31.64 60.20
C LEU A 403 5.69 -32.15 61.45
N SER A 404 5.40 -31.54 62.60
CA SER A 404 5.65 -32.13 63.90
C SER A 404 4.73 -33.35 64.01
N THR A 405 5.24 -34.50 63.59
CA THR A 405 4.72 -35.79 64.03
C THR A 405 4.95 -35.87 65.54
N ASN A 406 3.90 -35.57 66.31
CA ASN A 406 3.83 -35.97 67.71
C ASN A 406 3.77 -37.50 67.76
N HIS A 407 4.77 -38.09 68.41
CA HIS A 407 4.68 -39.43 69.01
C HIS A 407 4.32 -39.28 70.47
#